data_AF-K3WE61-F1
#
_entry.id   AF-K3WE61-F1
#
_cell.length_a   1.000
_cell.length_b   1.000
_cell.length_c   1.000
_cell.angle_alpha   90.00
_cell.angle_beta   90.00
_cell.angle_gamma   90.00
#
_symmetry.space_group_name_H-M   'P 1'
#
loop_
_entity.id
_entity.type
_entity.pdbx_description
1 polymer ?
#
loop_
_entity_poly.entity_id
_entity_poly.type
_entity_poly.pdbx_seq_one_letter_code
_entity_poly.pdbx_strand_id
1 'polypeptide(L)'
;MVLLICLLALVDEKNRPTVVPSFPSCVGILVVGIGMSFSLISSAALNPARDFGPRIMLTLVGYDGVFSANDTYFWIPIVAPTLGAIIGCGVYLLLIMAHHPAKVNNKGFF
;
A
#
# COMPACT_ATOMS: atom_id res chain seq x y z
N MET A 1 2.80 -2.08 -5.11
CA MET A 1 3.36 -0.96 -5.88
C MET A 1 2.37 0.19 -6.01
N VAL A 2 1.27 0.01 -6.76
CA VAL A 2 0.27 1.08 -7.01
C VAL A 2 -0.28 1.69 -5.72
N LEU A 3 -0.64 0.85 -4.73
CA LEU A 3 -1.17 1.33 -3.45
C LEU A 3 -0.21 2.29 -2.73
N LEU A 4 1.09 1.97 -2.65
CA LEU A 4 2.08 2.83 -1.97
C LEU A 4 2.35 4.12 -2.75
N ILE A 5 2.41 4.06 -4.08
CA ILE A 5 2.60 5.27 -4.91
C ILE A 5 1.44 6.24 -4.70
N CYS A 6 0.20 5.75 -4.77
CA CYS A 6 -0.98 6.58 -4.57
C CYS A 6 -1.10 7.07 -3.13
N LEU A 7 -0.79 6.23 -2.14
CA LEU A 7 -0.84 6.64 -0.73
C LEU A 7 0.18 7.74 -0.42
N LEU A 8 1.41 7.65 -0.93
CA LEU A 8 2.40 8.72 -0.82
C LEU A 8 1.92 10.00 -1.52
N ALA A 9 1.28 9.87 -2.68
CA ALA A 9 0.70 11.02 -3.38
C ALA A 9 -0.41 11.74 -2.60
N LEU A 10 -1.20 11.02 -1.80
CA LEU A 10 -2.26 11.59 -0.94
C LEU A 10 -1.70 12.29 0.31
N VAL A 11 -0.57 11.80 0.83
CA VAL A 11 0.08 12.30 2.05
C VAL A 11 1.03 13.46 1.77
N ASP A 12 1.61 13.55 0.57
CA ASP A 12 2.59 14.59 0.23
C ASP A 12 1.96 15.99 0.16
N GLU A 13 2.32 16.82 1.15
CA GLU A 13 1.91 18.22 1.26
C GLU A 13 2.38 19.09 0.10
N LYS A 14 3.45 18.69 -0.60
CA LYS A 14 4.02 19.50 -1.67
C LYS A 14 3.42 19.20 -3.05
N ASN A 15 2.75 18.05 -3.20
CA ASN A 15 2.10 17.67 -4.46
C ASN A 15 0.67 18.24 -4.51
N ARG A 16 -0.17 17.83 -3.55
CA ARG A 16 -1.53 18.32 -3.26
C ARG A 16 -2.11 17.45 -2.12
N PRO A 17 -2.02 17.88 -0.85
CA PRO A 17 -2.53 17.07 0.25
C PRO A 17 -4.05 16.99 0.18
N THR A 18 -4.57 15.84 0.56
CA THR A 18 -6.01 15.71 0.78
C THR A 18 -6.42 16.47 2.05
N VAL A 19 -7.65 17.00 2.08
CA VAL A 19 -8.16 17.66 3.28
C VAL A 19 -8.31 16.63 4.40
N VAL A 20 -7.83 16.95 5.60
CA VAL A 20 -7.74 16.04 6.76
C VAL A 20 -9.03 15.22 7.01
N PRO A 21 -10.25 15.77 6.92
CA PRO A 21 -11.47 14.97 7.13
C PRO A 21 -11.80 14.00 5.98
N SER A 22 -11.35 14.24 4.74
CA SER A 22 -11.65 13.36 3.59
C SER A 22 -10.58 12.29 3.35
N PHE A 23 -9.45 12.35 4.06
CA PHE A 23 -8.33 11.41 3.90
C PHE A 23 -8.77 9.94 3.97
N PRO A 24 -9.56 9.49 4.98
CA PRO A 24 -9.97 8.09 5.07
C PRO A 24 -10.85 7.65 3.91
N SER A 25 -11.75 8.52 3.43
CA SER A 25 -12.64 8.25 2.30
C SER A 25 -11.86 8.10 1.00
N CYS A 26 -10.87 8.96 0.75
CA CYS A 26 -10.02 8.88 -0.43
C CYS A 26 -9.18 7.59 -0.44
N VAL A 27 -8.62 7.19 0.71
CA VAL A 27 -7.91 5.91 0.86
C VAL A 27 -8.86 4.72 0.65
N GLY A 28 -10.10 4.79 1.17
CA GLY A 28 -11.11 3.76 0.96
C GLY A 28 -11.44 3.55 -0.52
N ILE A 29 -11.71 4.63 -1.26
CA ILE A 29 -11.98 4.59 -2.70
C ILE A 29 -10.77 4.04 -3.47
N LEU A 30 -9.56 4.44 -3.09
CA LEU A 30 -8.32 3.91 -3.68
C LEU A 30 -8.22 2.38 -3.52
N VAL A 31 -8.44 1.87 -2.31
CA VAL A 31 -8.37 0.43 -2.02
C VAL A 31 -9.48 -0.32 -2.76
N VAL A 32 -10.70 0.23 -2.82
CA VAL A 32 -11.81 -0.37 -3.58
C VAL A 32 -11.50 -0.42 -5.07
N GLY A 33 -10.98 0.67 -5.65
CA GLY A 33 -10.61 0.72 -7.06
C GLY A 33 -9.54 -0.31 -7.42
N ILE A 34 -8.47 -0.41 -6.62
CA ILE A 34 -7.44 -1.43 -6.79
C ILE A 34 -8.03 -2.83 -6.62
N GLY A 35 -8.90 -3.02 -5.62
CA GLY A 35 -9.60 -4.27 -5.39
C GLY A 35 -10.41 -4.72 -6.60
N MET A 36 -11.21 -3.83 -7.19
CA MET A 36 -12.02 -4.13 -8.37
C MET A 36 -11.16 -4.43 -9.60
N SER A 37 -10.08 -3.69 -9.84
CA SER A 37 -9.21 -3.90 -10.99
C SER A 37 -8.39 -5.19 -10.92
N PHE A 38 -7.99 -5.63 -9.72
CA PHE A 38 -7.09 -6.78 -9.52
C PHE A 38 -7.76 -7.97 -8.83
N SER A 39 -9.09 -7.94 -8.64
CA SER A 39 -9.84 -8.97 -7.92
C SER A 39 -9.64 -10.37 -8.50
N LEU A 40 -9.62 -10.49 -9.82
CA LEU A 40 -9.62 -11.77 -10.52
C LEU A 40 -8.24 -12.45 -10.57
N ILE A 41 -7.16 -11.67 -10.39
CA ILE A 41 -5.79 -12.16 -10.64
C ILE A 41 -5.10 -12.57 -9.34
N SER A 42 -5.30 -11.82 -8.25
CA SER A 42 -4.53 -12.05 -7.01
C SER A 42 -5.29 -11.69 -5.73
N SER A 43 -6.63 -11.59 -5.80
CA SER A 43 -7.53 -11.28 -4.67
C SER A 43 -7.11 -10.08 -3.79
N ALA A 44 -6.29 -9.17 -4.36
CA ALA A 44 -5.72 -8.00 -3.70
C ALA A 44 -5.12 -8.30 -2.32
N ALA A 45 -4.19 -9.26 -2.24
CA ALA A 45 -3.29 -9.43 -1.09
C ALA A 45 -2.34 -8.22 -0.99
N LEU A 46 -2.87 -7.07 -0.54
CA LEU A 46 -2.15 -5.79 -0.49
C LEU A 46 -1.32 -5.63 0.79
N ASN A 47 -1.58 -6.45 1.81
CA ASN A 47 -1.01 -6.32 3.14
C ASN A 47 -0.69 -7.70 3.73
N PRO A 48 0.54 -7.96 4.20
CA PRO A 48 0.91 -9.22 4.84
C PRO A 48 0.04 -9.53 6.07
N ALA A 49 -0.32 -8.52 6.87
CA ALA A 49 -1.13 -8.72 8.09
C ALA A 49 -2.57 -9.19 7.76
N ARG A 50 -3.10 -8.77 6.61
CA ARG A 50 -4.46 -9.13 6.14
C ARG A 50 -4.57 -10.59 5.72
N ASP A 51 -3.45 -11.25 5.43
CA ASP A 51 -3.40 -12.65 5.04
C ASP A 51 -2.84 -13.54 6.17
N PHE A 52 -1.78 -13.10 6.86
CA PHE A 52 -1.11 -13.88 7.89
C PHE A 52 -1.94 -14.03 9.20
N GLY A 53 -2.61 -12.97 9.65
CA GLY A 53 -3.40 -13.00 10.89
C GLY A 53 -4.53 -14.04 10.85
N PRO A 54 -5.42 -14.01 9.84
CA PRO A 54 -6.46 -15.03 9.68
C PRO A 54 -5.90 -16.46 9.56
N ARG A 55 -4.74 -16.64 8.90
CA ARG A 55 -4.10 -17.96 8.78
C ARG A 55 -3.66 -18.52 10.13
N ILE A 56 -3.03 -17.69 10.98
CA ILE A 56 -2.68 -18.10 12.34
C ILE A 56 -3.94 -18.51 13.11
N MET A 57 -5.00 -17.70 13.03
CA MET A 57 -6.25 -18.03 13.72
C MET A 57 -6.85 -19.35 13.23
N LEU A 58 -6.80 -19.63 11.92
CA LEU A 58 -7.25 -20.91 11.37
C LEU A 58 -6.42 -22.08 11.89
N THR A 59 -5.10 -21.94 12.01
CA THR A 59 -4.27 -22.99 12.63
C THR A 59 -4.59 -23.20 14.12
N LEU A 60 -4.94 -22.15 14.86
CA LEU A 60 -5.34 -22.25 16.27
C LEU A 60 -6.72 -22.89 16.45
N VAL A 61 -7.64 -22.70 15.50
CA VAL A 61 -8.98 -23.30 15.48
C VAL A 61 -8.91 -24.80 15.09
N GLY A 62 -7.73 -25.32 14.76
CA GLY A 62 -7.52 -26.72 14.42
C GLY A 62 -7.69 -27.03 12.93
N TYR A 63 -7.66 -25.99 12.07
CA TYR A 63 -7.61 -26.19 10.64
C TYR A 63 -6.19 -26.58 10.22
N ASP A 64 -6.02 -27.81 9.75
CA ASP A 64 -4.73 -28.32 9.31
C ASP A 64 -4.41 -27.92 7.86
N GLY A 65 -3.13 -27.77 7.55
CA GLY A 65 -2.67 -27.51 6.17
C GLY A 65 -2.81 -26.07 5.66
N VAL A 66 -3.14 -25.09 6.51
CA VAL A 66 -3.30 -23.66 6.13
C VAL A 66 -2.05 -23.05 5.47
N PHE A 67 -0.86 -23.50 5.89
CA PHE A 67 0.42 -23.08 5.33
C PHE A 67 0.93 -23.96 4.19
N SER A 68 0.42 -25.19 4.06
CA SER A 68 0.76 -26.11 2.97
C SER A 68 -0.19 -26.03 1.78
N ALA A 69 -1.32 -25.34 1.93
CA ALA A 69 -2.33 -25.19 0.89
C ALA A 69 -1.77 -24.46 -0.35
N ASN A 70 -2.14 -24.98 -1.53
CA ASN A 70 -1.81 -24.42 -2.84
C ASN A 70 -0.30 -24.18 -3.06
N ASP A 71 0.50 -25.25 -2.92
CA ASP A 71 1.95 -25.22 -3.15
C ASP A 71 2.67 -24.16 -2.29
N THR A 72 2.34 -24.13 -0.98
CA THR A 72 2.87 -23.15 -0.02
C THR A 72 2.63 -21.68 -0.42
N TYR A 73 1.46 -21.34 -0.95
CA TYR A 73 1.13 -19.98 -1.39
C TYR A 73 1.27 -18.89 -0.30
N PHE A 74 1.33 -19.24 0.99
CA PHE A 74 1.36 -18.31 2.12
C PHE A 74 2.49 -17.27 2.07
N TRP A 75 3.62 -17.57 1.45
CA TRP A 75 4.77 -16.65 1.41
C TRP A 75 4.58 -15.54 0.35
N ILE A 76 3.78 -15.78 -0.70
CA ILE A 76 3.56 -14.85 -1.80
C ILE A 76 2.89 -13.56 -1.30
N PRO A 77 1.77 -13.60 -0.53
CA PRO A 77 1.17 -12.44 0.12
C PRO A 77 2.06 -11.70 1.13
N ILE A 78 3.18 -12.29 1.54
CA ILE A 78 4.12 -11.66 2.48
C ILE A 78 5.21 -10.93 1.71
N VAL A 79 5.88 -11.63 0.80
CA VAL A 79 7.04 -11.13 0.07
C VAL A 79 6.63 -10.17 -1.06
N ALA A 80 5.62 -10.53 -1.85
CA ALA A 80 5.24 -9.73 -3.03
C ALA A 80 4.74 -8.31 -2.68
N PRO A 81 3.90 -8.12 -1.64
CA PRO A 81 3.46 -6.77 -1.25
C PRO A 81 4.60 -5.94 -0.66
N THR A 82 5.51 -6.57 0.09
CA THR A 82 6.65 -5.91 0.71
C THR A 82 7.63 -5.39 -0.35
N LEU A 83 8.01 -6.24 -1.31
CA LEU A 83 8.83 -5.82 -2.46
C LEU A 83 8.11 -4.75 -3.30
N GLY A 84 6.82 -4.94 -3.56
CA GLY A 84 6.02 -3.99 -4.29
C GLY A 84 5.89 -2.64 -3.57
N ALA A 85 5.94 -2.59 -2.23
CA ALA A 85 5.91 -1.37 -1.45
C ALA A 85 7.25 -0.61 -1.56
N ILE A 86 8.37 -1.33 -1.43
CA ILE A 86 9.72 -0.76 -1.57
C ILE A 86 9.90 -0.16 -2.96
N ILE A 87 9.57 -0.91 -4.01
CA ILE A 87 9.66 -0.45 -5.40
C ILE A 87 8.72 0.75 -5.62
N GLY A 88 7.48 0.68 -5.12
CA GLY A 88 6.53 1.78 -5.26
C GLY A 88 6.99 3.07 -4.60
N CYS A 89 7.59 2.96 -3.41
CA CYS A 89 8.20 4.10 -2.72
C CYS A 89 9.37 4.68 -3.54
N GLY A 90 10.28 3.83 -4.01
CA GLY A 90 11.41 4.26 -4.85
C GLY A 90 10.96 5.00 -6.11
N VAL A 91 9.94 4.48 -6.81
CA VAL A 91 9.36 5.11 -7.99
C VAL A 91 8.76 6.48 -7.65
N TYR A 92 8.01 6.59 -6.54
CA TYR A 92 7.44 7.86 -6.09
C TYR A 92 8.52 8.89 -5.77
N LEU A 93 9.57 8.48 -5.06
CA LEU A 93 10.69 9.35 -4.70
C LEU A 93 11.40 9.91 -5.95
N LEU A 94 11.68 9.04 -6.92
CA LEU A 94 12.42 9.42 -8.13
C LEU A 94 11.59 10.24 -9.11
N LEU A 95 10.32 9.87 -9.34
CA LEU A 95 9.51 10.50 -10.37
C LEU A 95 8.73 11.71 -9.87
N ILE A 96 8.28 11.72 -8.62
CA ILE A 96 7.43 12.78 -8.09
C ILE A 96 8.22 13.61 -7.07
N MET A 97 8.78 12.97 -6.04
CA MET A 97 9.40 13.71 -4.95
C MET A 97 10.62 14.53 -5.40
N ALA A 98 11.44 13.98 -6.32
CA ALA A 98 12.60 14.66 -6.89
C ALA A 98 12.24 15.88 -7.76
N HIS A 99 11.02 15.93 -8.31
CA HIS A 99 10.56 17.03 -9.16
C HIS A 99 9.80 18.12 -8.39
N HIS A 100 9.75 18.05 -7.06
CA HIS A 100 9.16 19.13 -6.28
C HIS A 100 9.94 20.43 -6.45
N PRO A 101 9.25 21.58 -6.54
CA PRO A 101 9.92 22.87 -6.56
C PRO A 101 10.80 23.00 -5.32
N ALA A 102 12.05 23.43 -5.54
CA ALA A 102 12.96 23.73 -4.44
C ALA A 102 12.28 24.70 -3.48
N LYS A 103 12.43 24.48 -2.16
CA LYS A 103 11.95 25.45 -1.15
C LYS A 103 12.56 26.81 -1.47
N VAL A 104 11.77 27.73 -2.02
CA VAL A 104 12.13 29.16 -2.04
C VAL A 104 12.16 29.59 -0.58
N ASN A 105 13.37 29.64 -0.02
CA ASN A 105 13.61 30.02 1.36
C ASN A 105 13.31 31.52 1.51
N ASN A 106 12.05 31.87 1.69
CA ASN A 106 11.68 33.23 2.05
C ASN A 106 11.91 33.41 3.57
N LYS A 107 13.19 33.47 3.97
CA LYS A 107 13.56 34.15 5.22
C LYS A 107 13.48 35.65 4.96
N GLY A 108 12.25 36.15 4.89
CA GLY A 108 11.93 37.56 4.70
C GLY A 108 10.95 37.98 5.77
N PHE A 109 11.51 38.41 6.90
CA PHE A 109 11.07 39.55 7.73
C PHE A 109 9.58 39.94 7.60
N PHE A 110 8.77 39.56 8.60
CA PHE A 110 7.82 40.36 9.40
C PHE A 110 6.87 39.42 10.14
#